data_AF-A0A9W9PEB6-F1
#
_entry.id   AF-A0A9W9PEB6-F1
#
_cell.length_a   1.000
_cell.length_b   1.000
_cell.length_c   1.000
_cell.angle_alpha   90.00
_cell.angle_beta   90.00
_cell.angle_gamma   90.00
#
_symmetry.space_group_name_H-M   'P 1'
#
loop_
_entity.id
_entity.type
_entity.pdbx_description
1 polymer ?
#
loop_
_entity_poly.entity_id
_entity_poly.type
_entity_poly.pdbx_seq_one_letter_code
_entity_poly.pdbx_strand_id
1 'polypeptide(L)'
;MFSGSSSPPKDKTEATVPGIDTNSLNSLQPENASPREKRFSPPGAGFFRRQSEDQGPAGEKKRRSSTVTKAASFFSNAKNSLSLNGTREGTSFSTSPQVSDSPLQKLGRMDPALSVPQGSFNNSAGESVPTTRSSFRVGVTEDKNRKCRRTMEDTHAYLYNFLGTPAPTASPDINGNDPPRDANDSQTSEDSLNAVETDNGYFAIFDGHAGTFAAEWCGKKLHLILEEVMRKSPSTPVPELLDQTFTSVDQQLEKLPLKNSGCTAVTAVLRWEDRVPSSNSATGSAALAPAAAAVKGDASSDALETSVQDTPTEGSIPKLQDRAVRQRVLYTANVGDARIVLCRNGKALRLSYDHKGSDENEGKRITNAGGLILNNRVNGVLAVTRALGDTYLKDLVTGHPYTTETVIQPDADEFIILACDGLWDVCSDQEAVDLIRNVQDAQQASKILVDHALARFSTDNLSCMVIRLDSNRVKDVVSNKVDPIGVDGDPSANLNRGVSEADKIVEGARRSMANAGLADNPELAEQANEEILEKMASNDNQEPGPELNLDSNHQLPSVDVLSQSNVPQESK
;
A
#
# COMPACT_ATOMS: atom_id res chain seq x y z
N MET A 1 26.78 26.97 -9.26
CA MET A 1 26.68 28.44 -9.15
C MET A 1 25.44 28.91 -9.91
N PHE A 2 24.77 29.93 -9.38
CA PHE A 2 23.58 30.63 -9.89
C PHE A 2 22.27 29.84 -10.06
N SER A 3 21.32 30.24 -9.21
CA SER A 3 19.89 29.99 -9.25
C SER A 3 19.17 31.00 -10.16
N GLY A 4 17.91 30.70 -10.51
CA GLY A 4 17.03 31.62 -11.22
C GLY A 4 15.56 31.31 -10.95
N SER A 5 15.01 31.85 -9.87
CA SER A 5 13.56 31.89 -9.66
C SER A 5 12.95 33.09 -10.38
N SER A 6 11.69 32.97 -10.81
CA SER A 6 10.92 34.11 -11.30
C SER A 6 9.55 34.16 -10.63
N SER A 7 9.07 35.37 -10.38
CA SER A 7 7.74 35.67 -9.83
C SER A 7 7.12 36.81 -10.64
N PRO A 8 5.79 36.86 -10.79
CA PRO A 8 5.14 37.75 -11.75
C PRO A 8 5.09 39.22 -11.30
N PRO A 9 4.92 40.17 -12.23
CA PRO A 9 5.02 41.61 -11.95
C PRO A 9 3.75 42.19 -11.30
N LYS A 10 3.94 43.35 -10.65
CA LYS A 10 2.88 44.24 -10.15
C LYS A 10 2.87 45.52 -10.99
N ASP A 11 1.70 45.93 -11.49
CA ASP A 11 1.53 47.25 -12.09
C ASP A 11 1.14 48.32 -11.06
N LYS A 12 1.47 49.58 -11.37
CA LYS A 12 1.21 50.78 -10.55
C LYS A 12 0.42 51.85 -11.32
N THR A 13 -0.25 52.69 -10.55
CA THR A 13 -1.24 53.72 -10.90
C THR A 13 -0.69 55.11 -11.24
N GLU A 14 -1.44 55.86 -12.08
CA GLU A 14 -1.68 57.33 -12.16
C GLU A 14 -2.83 57.55 -13.21
N ALA A 15 -3.55 58.68 -13.43
CA ALA A 15 -3.89 59.91 -12.69
C ALA A 15 -4.99 60.72 -13.48
N THR A 16 -5.75 61.75 -13.04
CA THR A 16 -6.28 62.20 -11.72
C THR A 16 -7.25 63.42 -11.92
N VAL A 17 -8.56 63.31 -11.53
CA VAL A 17 -9.66 64.35 -11.45
C VAL A 17 -10.07 65.18 -12.71
N PRO A 18 -11.18 66.00 -12.71
CA PRO A 18 -12.27 66.22 -11.71
C PRO A 18 -13.74 66.20 -12.22
N GLY A 19 -14.71 66.13 -11.29
CA GLY A 19 -15.96 66.92 -11.42
C GLY A 19 -17.26 66.43 -10.76
N ILE A 20 -17.83 67.31 -9.91
CA ILE A 20 -19.26 67.52 -9.59
C ILE A 20 -19.89 66.75 -8.39
N ASP A 21 -20.47 67.55 -7.49
CA ASP A 21 -21.19 67.19 -6.25
C ASP A 21 -22.62 66.65 -6.47
N THR A 22 -23.18 65.93 -5.47
CA THR A 22 -24.35 66.42 -4.69
C THR A 22 -24.79 65.49 -3.53
N ASN A 23 -25.18 66.14 -2.43
CA ASN A 23 -25.71 65.59 -1.17
C ASN A 23 -26.98 64.71 -1.28
N SER A 24 -27.18 63.73 -0.38
CA SER A 24 -28.15 63.82 0.77
C SER A 24 -28.66 62.49 1.40
N LEU A 25 -28.50 62.40 2.74
CA LEU A 25 -29.47 61.97 3.79
C LEU A 25 -29.97 60.50 3.95
N ASN A 26 -29.70 59.98 5.18
CA ASN A 26 -30.56 59.23 6.12
C ASN A 26 -31.25 57.91 5.68
N SER A 27 -30.90 56.72 6.21
CA SER A 27 -31.01 56.18 7.59
C SER A 27 -32.39 55.63 7.98
N LEU A 28 -32.48 54.33 8.30
CA LEU A 28 -33.12 53.74 9.51
C LEU A 28 -33.13 52.18 9.46
N GLN A 29 -32.88 51.59 10.62
CA GLN A 29 -33.03 50.17 11.01
C GLN A 29 -34.00 50.13 12.22
N PRO A 30 -34.33 48.97 12.84
CA PRO A 30 -34.88 47.71 12.33
C PRO A 30 -36.19 47.37 13.11
N GLU A 31 -36.67 46.11 13.12
CA GLU A 31 -37.53 45.42 14.14
C GLU A 31 -38.29 44.24 13.47
N ASN A 32 -38.92 43.26 14.15
CA ASN A 32 -38.43 42.33 15.18
C ASN A 32 -39.44 41.15 15.35
N ALA A 33 -39.08 40.15 16.18
CA ALA A 33 -39.96 39.20 16.88
C ALA A 33 -40.73 38.05 16.13
N SER A 34 -40.45 36.82 16.61
CA SER A 34 -41.31 35.61 16.56
C SER A 34 -42.29 35.57 17.76
N PRO A 35 -43.26 34.62 17.89
CA PRO A 35 -42.96 33.39 18.69
C PRO A 35 -43.84 32.11 18.52
N ARG A 36 -43.30 30.98 19.03
CA ARG A 36 -43.92 29.82 19.77
C ARG A 36 -44.73 28.66 19.12
N GLU A 37 -44.14 27.45 19.27
CA GLU A 37 -44.67 26.16 19.80
C GLU A 37 -46.09 25.61 19.50
N LYS A 38 -46.17 24.36 18.99
CA LYS A 38 -46.55 23.14 19.77
C LYS A 38 -46.52 21.81 18.96
N ARG A 39 -46.52 20.69 19.70
CA ARG A 39 -46.48 19.26 19.24
C ARG A 39 -47.77 18.81 18.53
N PHE A 40 -47.71 17.78 17.69
CA PHE A 40 -48.63 16.60 17.73
C PHE A 40 -48.20 15.47 16.75
N SER A 41 -48.56 14.22 17.07
CA SER A 41 -48.48 13.02 16.20
C SER A 41 -49.83 12.25 16.27
N PRO A 42 -50.01 11.11 15.57
CA PRO A 42 -50.86 10.96 14.39
C PRO A 42 -52.26 10.35 14.67
N PRO A 43 -53.15 10.25 13.66
CA PRO A 43 -54.38 9.46 13.75
C PRO A 43 -54.19 8.03 13.23
N GLY A 44 -54.98 7.10 13.76
CA GLY A 44 -55.13 5.74 13.25
C GLY A 44 -56.55 5.21 13.43
N ALA A 45 -56.89 4.17 12.66
CA ALA A 45 -58.08 3.34 12.79
C ALA A 45 -57.69 1.91 12.35
N GLY A 46 -58.23 0.81 12.87
CA GLY A 46 -59.26 0.60 13.91
C GLY A 46 -59.94 -0.77 13.68
N PHE A 47 -60.51 -1.38 14.74
CA PHE A 47 -61.26 -2.69 14.77
C PHE A 47 -60.41 -3.99 14.75
N PHE A 48 -60.67 -5.07 15.50
CA PHE A 48 -61.51 -5.44 16.69
C PHE A 48 -60.75 -6.58 17.45
N ARG A 49 -60.44 -6.55 18.76
CA ARG A 49 -61.21 -6.86 20.00
C ARG A 49 -61.69 -8.32 20.26
N ARG A 50 -60.99 -9.05 21.16
CA ARG A 50 -61.46 -9.81 22.37
C ARG A 50 -60.26 -10.63 22.93
N GLN A 51 -59.76 -10.48 24.17
CA GLN A 51 -60.28 -10.72 25.53
C GLN A 51 -60.68 -12.17 25.88
N SER A 52 -59.87 -12.85 26.71
CA SER A 52 -60.22 -13.27 28.09
C SER A 52 -59.01 -13.89 28.84
N GLU A 53 -59.01 -13.78 30.18
CA GLU A 53 -58.02 -14.36 31.12
C GLU A 53 -58.37 -15.82 31.49
N ASP A 54 -57.39 -16.62 31.97
CA ASP A 54 -57.57 -17.52 33.13
C ASP A 54 -56.24 -18.00 33.76
N GLN A 55 -56.31 -18.66 34.92
CA GLN A 55 -55.25 -18.96 35.88
C GLN A 55 -54.52 -20.31 35.65
N GLY A 56 -53.44 -20.56 36.42
CA GLY A 56 -52.64 -21.82 36.38
C GLY A 56 -53.27 -23.02 37.13
N PRO A 57 -52.53 -24.09 37.50
CA PRO A 57 -51.06 -24.19 37.61
C PRO A 57 -50.40 -25.52 37.11
N ALA A 58 -49.08 -25.63 37.33
CA ALA A 58 -48.25 -26.85 37.45
C ALA A 58 -48.00 -27.75 36.22
N GLY A 59 -46.71 -27.94 35.88
CA GLY A 59 -46.23 -28.95 34.94
C GLY A 59 -44.75 -28.78 34.56
N GLU A 60 -43.86 -29.55 35.17
CA GLU A 60 -42.42 -29.51 34.83
C GLU A 60 -42.14 -30.08 33.43
N LYS A 61 -41.25 -29.42 32.67
CA LYS A 61 -40.19 -30.09 31.87
C LYS A 61 -39.16 -29.10 31.32
N LYS A 62 -37.88 -29.40 31.54
CA LYS A 62 -36.71 -28.67 31.01
C LYS A 62 -36.75 -28.53 29.48
N ARG A 63 -36.41 -27.35 28.95
CA ARG A 63 -35.51 -27.22 27.79
C ARG A 63 -34.79 -25.86 27.76
N ARG A 64 -33.62 -25.88 27.10
CA ARG A 64 -32.53 -24.89 27.24
C ARG A 64 -32.78 -23.60 26.47
N SER A 65 -32.29 -22.49 27.01
CA SER A 65 -31.94 -21.30 26.23
C SER A 65 -30.70 -21.57 25.37
N SER A 66 -30.61 -20.89 24.22
CA SER A 66 -29.39 -20.87 23.39
C SER A 66 -29.17 -19.50 22.77
N THR A 67 -28.12 -18.84 23.27
CA THR A 67 -27.51 -17.63 22.73
C THR A 67 -27.12 -17.82 21.26
N VAL A 68 -27.51 -16.89 20.38
CA VAL A 68 -27.10 -16.90 18.96
C VAL A 68 -26.04 -15.83 18.72
N THR A 69 -24.77 -16.18 18.93
CA THR A 69 -23.61 -15.33 18.53
C THR A 69 -22.32 -16.13 18.33
N LYS A 70 -22.33 -17.15 17.46
CA LYS A 70 -21.10 -17.78 16.90
C LYS A 70 -21.42 -18.71 15.73
N ALA A 71 -21.48 -18.16 14.50
CA ALA A 71 -21.67 -18.95 13.27
C ALA A 71 -21.22 -18.19 11.99
N ALA A 72 -20.04 -17.57 12.01
CA ALA A 72 -19.47 -16.86 10.84
C ALA A 72 -18.06 -17.34 10.44
N SER A 73 -17.46 -18.29 11.16
CA SER A 73 -16.03 -18.64 11.06
C SER A 73 -15.78 -20.13 10.77
N PHE A 74 -16.59 -20.76 9.91
CA PHE A 74 -16.49 -22.20 9.63
C PHE A 74 -16.65 -22.63 8.16
N PHE A 75 -16.79 -21.71 7.20
CA PHE A 75 -16.98 -22.05 5.78
C PHE A 75 -15.79 -21.77 4.85
N SER A 76 -14.67 -21.22 5.36
CA SER A 76 -13.49 -20.90 4.54
C SER A 76 -12.58 -22.10 4.24
N ASN A 77 -12.54 -23.13 5.08
CA ASN A 77 -11.60 -24.27 4.94
C ASN A 77 -12.10 -25.42 4.05
N ALA A 78 -13.27 -25.31 3.42
CA ALA A 78 -13.93 -26.42 2.71
C ALA A 78 -13.70 -26.43 1.18
N LYS A 79 -12.53 -26.01 0.70
CA LYS A 79 -12.13 -26.13 -0.73
C LYS A 79 -10.81 -26.84 -1.02
N ASN A 80 -9.93 -26.99 -0.03
CA ASN A 80 -8.67 -27.74 -0.19
C ASN A 80 -8.73 -29.17 0.39
N SER A 81 -9.88 -29.63 0.86
CA SER A 81 -10.06 -30.98 1.42
C SER A 81 -10.95 -31.86 0.54
N LEU A 82 -10.47 -32.14 -0.69
CA LEU A 82 -11.00 -33.18 -1.57
C LEU A 82 -9.85 -33.89 -2.31
N SER A 83 -9.08 -34.68 -1.56
CA SER A 83 -8.25 -35.76 -2.10
C SER A 83 -7.84 -36.73 -0.99
N LEU A 84 -7.91 -38.03 -1.30
CA LEU A 84 -7.25 -39.14 -0.60
C LEU A 84 -7.67 -39.41 0.86
N ASN A 85 -8.71 -40.22 1.02
CA ASN A 85 -8.52 -41.46 1.81
C ASN A 85 -9.46 -42.57 1.34
N GLY A 86 -8.87 -43.70 0.92
CA GLY A 86 -9.59 -44.79 0.25
C GLY A 86 -8.71 -46.02 0.06
N THR A 87 -8.32 -46.67 1.15
CA THR A 87 -7.59 -47.94 1.11
C THR A 87 -8.45 -49.04 0.50
N ARG A 88 -8.11 -49.49 -0.71
CA ARG A 88 -8.48 -50.81 -1.23
C ARG A 88 -7.51 -51.27 -2.31
N GLU A 89 -7.10 -52.53 -2.20
CA GLU A 89 -6.20 -53.19 -3.14
C GLU A 89 -6.85 -53.33 -4.52
N GLY A 90 -6.09 -53.06 -5.58
CA GLY A 90 -6.59 -53.17 -6.96
C GLY A 90 -5.62 -52.54 -7.95
N THR A 91 -4.77 -53.36 -8.56
CA THR A 91 -3.88 -52.95 -9.66
C THR A 91 -4.68 -52.42 -10.84
N SER A 92 -4.57 -51.12 -11.12
CA SER A 92 -4.94 -50.55 -12.42
C SER A 92 -4.10 -49.30 -12.71
N PHE A 93 -3.47 -49.28 -13.88
CA PHE A 93 -2.78 -48.10 -14.39
C PHE A 93 -3.84 -47.05 -14.75
N SER A 94 -3.83 -45.90 -14.09
CA SER A 94 -4.71 -44.77 -14.40
C SER A 94 -3.88 -43.51 -14.48
N THR A 95 -3.68 -43.01 -15.70
CA THR A 95 -2.94 -41.77 -15.97
C THR A 95 -3.78 -40.59 -15.48
N SER A 96 -3.42 -39.99 -14.36
CA SER A 96 -4.01 -38.72 -13.92
C SER A 96 -3.55 -37.59 -14.86
N PRO A 97 -4.43 -36.62 -15.20
CA PRO A 97 -3.99 -35.43 -15.92
C PRO A 97 -3.10 -34.62 -14.98
N GLN A 98 -1.88 -34.29 -15.44
CA GLN A 98 -1.05 -33.35 -14.70
C GLN A 98 -1.69 -31.96 -14.74
N VAL A 99 -2.14 -31.49 -13.58
CA VAL A 99 -2.37 -30.06 -13.38
C VAL A 99 -1.00 -29.40 -13.41
N SER A 100 -0.77 -28.52 -14.38
CA SER A 100 0.49 -27.78 -14.46
C SER A 100 0.52 -26.70 -13.38
N ASP A 101 1.40 -26.87 -12.39
CA ASP A 101 1.66 -25.86 -11.35
C ASP A 101 1.91 -24.48 -11.97
N SER A 102 1.35 -23.45 -11.34
CA SER A 102 1.63 -22.06 -11.72
C SER A 102 3.12 -21.74 -11.49
N PRO A 103 3.68 -20.75 -12.21
CA PRO A 103 5.09 -20.36 -12.01
C PRO A 103 5.41 -19.98 -10.56
N LEU A 104 4.50 -19.28 -9.87
CA LEU A 104 4.66 -18.95 -8.46
C LEU A 104 4.60 -20.19 -7.55
N GLN A 105 3.76 -21.18 -7.86
CA GLN A 105 3.72 -22.45 -7.13
C GLN A 105 5.02 -23.26 -7.28
N LYS A 106 5.66 -23.22 -8.46
CA LYS A 106 6.96 -23.86 -8.69
C LYS A 106 8.05 -23.20 -7.86
N LEU A 107 8.15 -21.87 -7.89
CA LEU A 107 9.09 -21.09 -7.06
C LEU A 107 8.83 -21.28 -5.56
N GLY A 108 7.56 -21.36 -5.14
CA GLY A 108 7.17 -21.56 -3.75
C GLY A 108 7.61 -22.88 -3.10
N ARG A 109 7.99 -23.89 -3.89
CA ARG A 109 8.60 -25.13 -3.36
C ARG A 109 9.98 -24.87 -2.73
N MET A 110 10.67 -23.84 -3.20
CA MET A 110 12.03 -23.48 -2.78
C MET A 110 12.04 -22.26 -1.86
N ASP A 111 11.07 -21.36 -2.03
CA ASP A 111 10.96 -20.12 -1.26
C ASP A 111 9.73 -20.14 -0.33
N PRO A 112 9.93 -20.35 0.99
CA PRO A 112 8.83 -20.40 1.96
C PRO A 112 7.94 -19.16 1.98
N ALA A 113 8.46 -17.97 1.63
CA ALA A 113 7.68 -16.75 1.62
C ALA A 113 6.62 -16.76 0.50
N LEU A 114 6.95 -17.31 -0.67
CA LEU A 114 5.99 -17.44 -1.78
C LEU A 114 4.89 -18.46 -1.45
N SER A 115 5.17 -19.43 -0.57
CA SER A 115 4.21 -20.42 -0.06
C SER A 115 3.40 -20.00 1.17
N VAL A 116 3.56 -18.76 1.66
CA VAL A 116 2.71 -18.22 2.75
C VAL A 116 1.22 -18.25 2.33
N PRO A 117 0.32 -18.86 3.12
CA PRO A 117 -1.12 -18.84 2.81
C PRO A 117 -1.68 -17.43 2.99
N GLN A 118 -2.65 -17.04 2.16
CA GLN A 118 -3.35 -15.76 2.34
C GLN A 118 -4.06 -15.70 3.70
N GLY A 119 -3.95 -14.56 4.37
CA GLY A 119 -4.63 -14.29 5.63
C GLY A 119 -6.03 -13.68 5.45
N SER A 120 -6.54 -13.15 6.56
CA SER A 120 -7.74 -12.32 6.63
C SER A 120 -7.78 -11.28 5.50
N PHE A 121 -8.97 -11.10 4.92
CA PHE A 121 -9.23 -10.22 3.76
C PHE A 121 -8.43 -10.52 2.48
N ASN A 122 -7.84 -11.72 2.35
CA ASN A 122 -6.96 -12.16 1.26
C ASN A 122 -5.54 -11.58 1.29
N ASN A 123 -5.09 -11.12 2.47
CA ASN A 123 -3.76 -10.57 2.70
C ASN A 123 -2.63 -11.48 2.22
N SER A 124 -1.87 -11.06 1.21
CA SER A 124 -0.76 -11.86 0.63
C SER A 124 0.47 -11.96 1.53
N ALA A 125 0.61 -11.09 2.54
CA ALA A 125 1.63 -11.21 3.57
C ALA A 125 1.30 -12.27 4.65
N GLY A 126 0.10 -12.85 4.61
CA GLY A 126 -0.36 -13.89 5.55
C GLY A 126 -1.29 -13.39 6.66
N GLU A 127 -1.51 -14.20 7.70
CA GLU A 127 -2.39 -13.81 8.80
C GLU A 127 -1.69 -12.80 9.72
N SER A 128 -2.22 -11.58 9.76
CA SER A 128 -1.74 -10.48 10.58
C SER A 128 -2.91 -9.79 11.27
N VAL A 129 -2.82 -9.59 12.58
CA VAL A 129 -3.96 -9.17 13.43
C VAL A 129 -3.58 -8.03 14.39
N PRO A 130 -4.49 -7.07 14.65
CA PRO A 130 -4.22 -5.98 15.59
C PRO A 130 -4.12 -6.51 17.03
N THR A 131 -3.20 -5.92 17.80
CA THR A 131 -3.07 -6.18 19.23
C THR A 131 -3.92 -5.19 20.05
N THR A 132 -3.88 -5.33 21.38
CA THR A 132 -4.44 -4.34 22.31
C THR A 132 -3.66 -3.02 22.32
N ARG A 133 -2.47 -2.96 21.71
CA ARG A 133 -1.63 -1.76 21.58
C ARG A 133 -1.70 -1.09 20.21
N SER A 134 -2.15 -1.79 19.17
CA SER A 134 -2.27 -1.22 17.81
C SER A 134 -3.14 0.03 17.77
N SER A 135 -2.54 1.16 17.35
CA SER A 135 -3.14 2.49 17.17
C SER A 135 -3.85 2.67 15.82
N PHE A 136 -4.10 1.58 15.09
CA PHE A 136 -4.81 1.61 13.81
C PHE A 136 -5.60 0.32 13.57
N ARG A 137 -6.54 0.36 12.62
CA ARG A 137 -7.28 -0.80 12.12
C ARG A 137 -7.34 -0.78 10.60
N VAL A 138 -7.01 -1.90 9.98
CA VAL A 138 -7.05 -2.13 8.53
C VAL A 138 -8.37 -2.81 8.15
N GLY A 139 -8.93 -2.41 7.02
CA GLY A 139 -9.96 -3.16 6.31
C GLY A 139 -9.70 -3.10 4.80
N VAL A 140 -9.92 -4.21 4.10
CA VAL A 140 -9.63 -4.34 2.66
C VAL A 140 -10.82 -4.94 1.95
N THR A 141 -11.25 -4.32 0.86
CA THR A 141 -12.26 -4.90 -0.04
C THR A 141 -11.67 -4.99 -1.43
N GLU A 142 -11.83 -6.17 -2.05
CA GLU A 142 -11.52 -6.42 -3.44
C GLU A 142 -12.78 -6.86 -4.21
N ASP A 143 -12.92 -6.45 -5.46
CA ASP A 143 -13.86 -7.02 -6.42
C ASP A 143 -13.21 -7.16 -7.79
N LYS A 144 -13.21 -8.38 -8.33
CA LYS A 144 -12.68 -8.69 -9.66
C LYS A 144 -13.41 -7.96 -10.78
N ASN A 145 -14.61 -7.45 -10.55
CA ASN A 145 -15.49 -6.88 -11.56
C ASN A 145 -15.68 -7.84 -12.75
N ARG A 146 -16.31 -8.99 -12.45
CA ARG A 146 -16.51 -10.12 -13.39
C ARG A 146 -17.26 -9.76 -14.69
N LYS A 147 -17.81 -8.55 -14.79
CA LYS A 147 -18.44 -8.02 -16.00
C LYS A 147 -17.41 -7.53 -17.02
N CYS A 148 -16.25 -7.07 -16.56
CA CYS A 148 -15.26 -6.38 -17.38
C CYS A 148 -13.89 -7.08 -17.36
N ARG A 149 -13.43 -7.60 -16.21
CA ARG A 149 -12.15 -8.34 -16.12
C ARG A 149 -12.36 -9.85 -15.98
N ARG A 150 -11.49 -10.63 -16.63
CA ARG A 150 -11.47 -12.10 -16.58
C ARG A 150 -10.69 -12.61 -15.36
N THR A 151 -9.53 -12.01 -15.10
CA THR A 151 -8.60 -12.24 -14.00
C THR A 151 -8.79 -11.19 -12.90
N MET A 152 -8.34 -11.51 -11.69
CA MET A 152 -8.06 -10.54 -10.63
C MET A 152 -6.55 -10.42 -10.65
N GLU A 153 -6.02 -9.30 -11.13
CA GLU A 153 -4.59 -9.11 -11.29
C GLU A 153 -3.98 -8.34 -10.12
N ASP A 154 -4.78 -7.54 -9.41
CA ASP A 154 -4.36 -6.92 -8.15
C ASP A 154 -4.05 -7.95 -7.06
N THR A 155 -3.18 -7.56 -6.16
CA THR A 155 -3.09 -8.13 -4.81
C THR A 155 -2.79 -7.04 -3.78
N HIS A 156 -2.84 -7.39 -2.51
CA HIS A 156 -2.51 -6.47 -1.43
C HIS A 156 -1.78 -7.20 -0.30
N ALA A 157 -1.03 -6.42 0.48
CA ALA A 157 -0.29 -6.92 1.63
C ALA A 157 -0.41 -5.91 2.78
N TYR A 158 -0.67 -6.39 3.99
CA TYR A 158 -0.55 -5.59 5.20
C TYR A 158 0.07 -6.39 6.34
N LEU A 159 0.76 -5.70 7.24
CA LEU A 159 1.26 -6.26 8.49
C LEU A 159 1.02 -5.28 9.63
N TYR A 160 0.45 -5.78 10.73
CA TYR A 160 0.64 -5.23 12.06
C TYR A 160 2.03 -5.64 12.58
N ASN A 161 2.52 -4.96 13.63
CA ASN A 161 3.84 -5.18 14.24
C ASN A 161 5.01 -5.19 13.22
N PHE A 162 4.92 -4.39 12.14
CA PHE A 162 5.92 -4.41 11.07
C PHE A 162 7.29 -3.89 11.55
N LEU A 163 8.35 -4.62 11.25
CA LEU A 163 9.69 -4.49 11.86
C LEU A 163 9.65 -4.78 13.36
N GLY A 164 10.35 -5.84 13.77
CA GLY A 164 10.76 -5.97 15.16
C GLY A 164 11.85 -4.93 15.46
N THR A 165 11.56 -3.96 16.31
CA THR A 165 12.56 -2.98 16.79
C THR A 165 13.76 -3.69 17.42
N PRO A 166 15.00 -3.17 17.26
CA PRO A 166 15.30 -1.74 17.21
C PRO A 166 15.48 -1.12 15.82
N ALA A 167 15.11 0.16 15.76
CA ALA A 167 15.49 1.20 14.83
C ALA A 167 17.02 1.52 14.96
N PRO A 168 17.53 2.65 14.42
CA PRO A 168 18.95 2.96 14.46
C PRO A 168 19.26 3.84 15.68
N THR A 169 19.85 3.26 16.71
CA THR A 169 20.67 4.04 17.66
C THR A 169 22.12 4.10 17.19
N ALA A 170 22.70 5.29 17.17
CA ALA A 170 24.11 5.49 16.87
C ALA A 170 24.99 5.23 18.10
N SER A 171 25.27 3.96 18.42
CA SER A 171 26.29 3.55 19.40
C SER A 171 27.59 3.12 18.70
N PRO A 172 28.74 3.74 19.02
CA PRO A 172 30.04 3.17 18.70
C PRO A 172 30.46 2.21 19.83
N ASP A 173 30.33 0.91 19.62
CA ASP A 173 30.73 -0.10 20.60
C ASP A 173 32.26 -0.20 20.73
N ILE A 174 32.82 0.65 21.59
CA ILE A 174 34.19 0.52 22.09
C ILE A 174 34.15 -0.23 23.42
N ASN A 175 34.28 -1.55 23.34
CA ASN A 175 35.19 -2.38 24.15
C ASN A 175 34.82 -3.87 24.02
N GLY A 176 35.66 -4.64 23.33
CA GLY A 176 35.54 -6.10 23.34
C GLY A 176 36.01 -6.68 24.68
N ASN A 177 35.15 -7.47 25.33
CA ASN A 177 35.52 -8.51 26.30
C ASN A 177 34.30 -9.37 26.66
N ASP A 178 33.80 -10.13 25.69
CA ASP A 178 32.93 -11.29 25.98
C ASP A 178 33.78 -12.55 26.09
N PRO A 179 33.67 -13.35 27.17
CA PRO A 179 34.36 -14.62 27.30
C PRO A 179 33.71 -15.69 26.40
N PRO A 180 34.46 -16.70 25.94
CA PRO A 180 33.90 -17.77 25.11
C PRO A 180 32.85 -18.56 25.90
N ARG A 181 31.64 -18.72 25.33
CA ARG A 181 30.56 -19.51 25.94
C ARG A 181 30.60 -20.94 25.42
N ASP A 182 30.51 -21.88 26.36
CA ASP A 182 30.57 -23.32 26.07
C ASP A 182 29.42 -23.82 25.21
N ALA A 183 29.73 -24.69 24.25
CA ALA A 183 28.78 -25.31 23.35
C ALA A 183 28.08 -26.53 24.00
N ASN A 184 27.24 -26.30 25.02
CA ASN A 184 26.27 -27.30 25.47
C ASN A 184 25.15 -26.73 26.37
N ASP A 185 24.06 -26.24 25.79
CA ASP A 185 22.75 -26.24 26.46
C ASP A 185 21.61 -26.45 25.45
N SER A 186 21.08 -27.66 25.43
CA SER A 186 20.00 -28.11 24.54
C SER A 186 18.63 -27.96 25.20
N GLN A 187 18.30 -26.74 25.65
CA GLN A 187 16.95 -26.38 26.10
C GLN A 187 16.43 -25.15 25.34
N THR A 188 15.79 -25.41 24.18
CA THR A 188 15.01 -24.40 23.45
C THR A 188 13.73 -24.07 24.20
N SER A 189 13.75 -23.04 25.03
CA SER A 189 12.55 -22.51 25.71
C SER A 189 11.56 -21.90 24.72
N GLU A 190 10.26 -22.17 24.95
CA GLU A 190 9.14 -21.76 24.07
C GLU A 190 9.00 -20.24 23.90
N ASP A 191 9.59 -19.43 24.80
CA ASP A 191 9.60 -17.96 24.75
C ASP A 191 10.24 -17.38 23.47
N SER A 192 11.05 -18.18 22.76
CA SER A 192 11.85 -17.75 21.60
C SER A 192 11.06 -17.67 20.28
N LEU A 193 9.73 -17.80 20.32
CA LEU A 193 8.84 -17.86 19.14
C LEU A 193 7.75 -16.78 19.11
N ASN A 194 7.74 -15.88 20.09
CA ASN A 194 6.82 -14.75 20.10
C ASN A 194 7.32 -13.65 19.17
N ALA A 195 6.41 -13.04 18.41
CA ALA A 195 6.76 -11.90 17.58
C ALA A 195 7.05 -10.69 18.49
N VAL A 196 8.02 -9.87 18.12
CA VAL A 196 8.22 -8.57 18.79
C VAL A 196 6.97 -7.74 18.54
N GLU A 197 6.21 -7.46 19.59
CA GLU A 197 5.04 -6.58 19.47
C GLU A 197 5.53 -5.15 19.21
N THR A 198 5.07 -4.55 18.12
CA THR A 198 5.29 -3.14 17.82
C THR A 198 3.99 -2.50 17.36
N ASP A 199 3.81 -1.21 17.59
CA ASP A 199 2.66 -0.50 16.99
C ASP A 199 2.97 -0.06 15.54
N ASN A 200 3.95 -0.65 14.86
CA ASN A 200 4.29 -0.28 13.49
C ASN A 200 3.41 -1.06 12.49
N GLY A 201 3.21 -0.50 11.30
CA GLY A 201 2.38 -1.09 10.26
C GLY A 201 2.97 -0.94 8.86
N TYR A 202 2.77 -1.96 8.04
CA TYR A 202 3.04 -1.96 6.61
C TYR A 202 1.73 -2.16 5.85
N PHE A 203 1.56 -1.43 4.75
CA PHE A 203 0.36 -1.47 3.90
C PHE A 203 0.78 -1.34 2.44
N ALA A 204 0.30 -2.20 1.55
CA ALA A 204 0.54 -2.09 0.12
C ALA A 204 -0.61 -2.63 -0.72
N ILE A 205 -0.80 -2.02 -1.88
CA ILE A 205 -1.63 -2.52 -2.98
C ILE A 205 -0.75 -2.58 -4.23
N PHE A 206 -0.90 -3.67 -4.98
CA PHE A 206 -0.24 -3.94 -6.23
C PHE A 206 -1.31 -4.15 -7.29
N ASP A 207 -1.38 -3.30 -8.29
CA ASP A 207 -2.28 -3.48 -9.43
C ASP A 207 -1.52 -4.21 -10.54
N GLY A 208 -1.96 -5.41 -10.90
CA GLY A 208 -1.24 -6.29 -11.81
C GLY A 208 -1.67 -6.11 -13.27
N HIS A 209 -0.72 -6.23 -14.19
CA HIS A 209 -1.03 -6.23 -15.62
C HIS A 209 -0.21 -7.28 -16.38
N ALA A 210 -0.80 -7.75 -17.49
CA ALA A 210 -0.27 -8.86 -18.28
C ALA A 210 -0.01 -10.14 -17.43
N GLY A 211 -0.96 -10.47 -16.55
CA GLY A 211 -0.88 -11.58 -15.63
C GLY A 211 -0.70 -11.16 -14.17
N THR A 212 -0.95 -12.10 -13.25
CA THR A 212 -0.97 -11.85 -11.80
C THR A 212 0.41 -11.92 -11.13
N PHE A 213 1.43 -12.40 -11.86
CA PHE A 213 2.68 -12.88 -11.25
C PHE A 213 3.48 -11.80 -10.52
N ALA A 214 3.73 -10.65 -11.16
CA ALA A 214 4.51 -9.58 -10.55
C ALA A 214 3.81 -9.03 -9.29
N ALA A 215 2.49 -8.84 -9.34
CA ALA A 215 1.68 -8.43 -8.20
C ALA A 215 1.73 -9.46 -7.07
N GLU A 216 1.39 -10.74 -7.34
CA GLU A 216 1.43 -11.83 -6.35
C GLU A 216 2.81 -11.97 -5.70
N TRP A 217 3.90 -11.91 -6.49
CA TRP A 217 5.26 -11.97 -5.98
C TRP A 217 5.56 -10.77 -5.06
N CYS A 218 5.23 -9.54 -5.47
CA CYS A 218 5.44 -8.35 -4.65
C CYS A 218 4.65 -8.38 -3.34
N GLY A 219 3.39 -8.86 -3.37
CA GLY A 219 2.58 -9.06 -2.17
C GLY A 219 3.21 -10.00 -1.15
N LYS A 220 3.95 -11.02 -1.63
CA LYS A 220 4.67 -12.01 -0.81
C LYS A 220 6.06 -11.54 -0.37
N LYS A 221 6.69 -10.59 -1.07
CA LYS A 221 8.14 -10.30 -0.95
C LYS A 221 8.53 -8.88 -0.61
N LEU A 222 7.81 -7.85 -1.05
CA LEU A 222 8.28 -6.46 -0.92
C LEU A 222 8.49 -6.08 0.56
N HIS A 223 7.58 -6.50 1.44
CA HIS A 223 7.68 -6.25 2.88
C HIS A 223 8.89 -6.93 3.55
N LEU A 224 9.29 -8.12 3.08
CA LEU A 224 10.47 -8.84 3.60
C LEU A 224 11.77 -8.16 3.15
N ILE A 225 11.84 -7.76 1.88
CA ILE A 225 13.00 -7.04 1.33
C ILE A 225 13.13 -5.67 2.00
N LEU A 226 12.01 -4.98 2.26
CA LEU A 226 11.99 -3.74 3.00
C LEU A 226 12.52 -3.92 4.43
N GLU A 227 12.05 -4.94 5.16
CA GLU A 227 12.55 -5.25 6.49
C GLU A 227 14.06 -5.58 6.47
N GLU A 228 14.53 -6.36 5.50
CA GLU A 228 15.96 -6.67 5.34
C GLU A 228 16.80 -5.42 5.05
N VAL A 229 16.36 -4.54 4.14
CA VAL A 229 17.03 -3.28 3.78
C VAL A 229 17.08 -2.32 4.98
N MET A 230 15.96 -2.16 5.70
CA MET A 230 15.89 -1.31 6.89
C MET A 230 16.75 -1.85 8.05
N ARG A 231 16.90 -3.17 8.17
CA ARG A 231 17.76 -3.82 9.18
C ARG A 231 19.25 -3.71 8.85
N LYS A 232 19.62 -3.76 7.56
CA LYS A 232 21.01 -3.63 7.08
C LYS A 232 21.54 -2.20 7.14
N SER A 233 20.71 -1.22 6.80
CA SER A 233 21.11 0.18 6.64
C SER A 233 20.26 1.09 7.54
N PRO A 234 20.24 0.88 8.87
CA PRO A 234 19.24 1.51 9.71
C PRO A 234 19.44 3.04 9.75
N SER A 235 20.67 3.55 9.76
CA SER A 235 20.95 5.00 9.78
C SER A 235 20.50 5.78 8.54
N THR A 236 20.10 5.10 7.47
CA THR A 236 19.65 5.71 6.21
C THR A 236 18.19 6.20 6.34
N PRO A 237 17.81 7.34 5.73
CA PRO A 237 16.42 7.80 5.73
C PRO A 237 15.46 6.78 5.11
N VAL A 238 14.29 6.57 5.74
CA VAL A 238 13.28 5.62 5.25
C VAL A 238 12.83 5.87 3.79
N PRO A 239 12.70 7.11 3.29
CA PRO A 239 12.41 7.35 1.87
C PRO A 239 13.47 6.80 0.91
N GLU A 240 14.75 6.78 1.30
CA GLU A 240 15.85 6.20 0.52
C GLU A 240 15.85 4.67 0.63
N LEU A 241 15.58 4.13 1.83
CA LEU A 241 15.40 2.68 2.03
C LEU A 241 14.23 2.11 1.21
N LEU A 242 13.16 2.90 1.01
CA LEU A 242 12.05 2.55 0.13
C LEU A 242 12.47 2.54 -1.36
N ASP A 243 13.24 3.52 -1.84
CA ASP A 243 13.79 3.51 -3.21
C ASP A 243 14.75 2.32 -3.45
N GLN A 244 15.65 2.06 -2.50
CA GLN A 244 16.54 0.88 -2.54
C GLN A 244 15.74 -0.43 -2.55
N THR A 245 14.66 -0.53 -1.77
CA THR A 245 13.77 -1.69 -1.72
C THR A 245 13.08 -1.92 -3.07
N PHE A 246 12.44 -0.90 -3.63
CA PHE A 246 11.74 -1.01 -4.92
C PHE A 246 12.72 -1.37 -6.04
N THR A 247 13.89 -0.73 -6.08
CA THR A 247 14.97 -1.04 -7.02
C THR A 247 15.44 -2.49 -6.87
N SER A 248 15.59 -3.00 -5.64
CA SER A 248 15.97 -4.40 -5.38
C SER A 248 14.89 -5.40 -5.80
N VAL A 249 13.61 -5.09 -5.54
CA VAL A 249 12.46 -5.89 -5.99
C VAL A 249 12.43 -5.98 -7.51
N ASP A 250 12.59 -4.86 -8.20
CA ASP A 250 12.56 -4.77 -9.66
C ASP A 250 13.69 -5.60 -10.30
N GLN A 251 14.91 -5.51 -9.75
CA GLN A 251 16.06 -6.34 -10.14
C GLN A 251 15.90 -7.83 -9.81
N GLN A 252 15.08 -8.19 -8.83
CA GLN A 252 14.75 -9.59 -8.54
C GLN A 252 13.71 -10.12 -9.52
N LEU A 253 12.67 -9.34 -9.84
CA LEU A 253 11.66 -9.67 -10.86
C LEU A 253 12.29 -9.84 -12.24
N GLU A 254 13.23 -8.97 -12.63
CA GLU A 254 13.93 -9.05 -13.93
C GLU A 254 14.68 -10.38 -14.14
N LYS A 255 15.18 -10.98 -13.06
CA LYS A 255 15.89 -12.27 -13.07
C LYS A 255 14.95 -13.47 -13.15
N LEU A 256 13.67 -13.28 -12.85
CA LEU A 256 12.68 -14.35 -12.96
C LEU A 256 12.29 -14.52 -14.44
N PRO A 257 11.91 -15.75 -14.85
CA PRO A 257 11.67 -16.05 -16.27
C PRO A 257 10.42 -15.37 -16.85
N LEU A 258 9.54 -14.78 -16.03
CA LEU A 258 8.30 -14.13 -16.46
C LEU A 258 8.49 -12.64 -16.72
N LYS A 259 9.08 -12.32 -17.88
CA LYS A 259 9.49 -10.95 -18.25
C LYS A 259 8.36 -10.01 -18.66
N ASN A 260 7.16 -10.54 -18.93
CA ASN A 260 6.03 -9.80 -19.50
C ASN A 260 5.02 -9.30 -18.47
N SER A 261 4.99 -9.87 -17.25
CA SER A 261 4.10 -9.42 -16.18
C SER A 261 4.72 -8.21 -15.48
N GLY A 262 3.89 -7.24 -15.13
CA GLY A 262 4.28 -6.09 -14.32
C GLY A 262 3.19 -5.74 -13.31
N CYS A 263 3.50 -4.83 -12.41
CA CYS A 263 2.52 -4.25 -11.52
C CYS A 263 2.85 -2.81 -11.11
N THR A 264 1.81 -2.05 -10.82
CA THR A 264 1.93 -0.84 -9.99
C THR A 264 2.17 -1.26 -8.54
N ALA A 265 2.71 -0.36 -7.72
CA ALA A 265 2.83 -0.60 -6.28
C ALA A 265 2.71 0.72 -5.52
N VAL A 266 1.67 0.82 -4.70
CA VAL A 266 1.54 1.87 -3.68
C VAL A 266 1.75 1.26 -2.31
N THR A 267 2.76 1.72 -1.58
CA THR A 267 3.18 1.21 -0.28
C THR A 267 3.21 2.31 0.76
N ALA A 268 2.88 1.97 2.01
CA ALA A 268 2.96 2.86 3.16
C ALA A 268 3.51 2.13 4.40
N VAL A 269 4.38 2.82 5.13
CA VAL A 269 4.94 2.37 6.42
C VAL A 269 4.56 3.39 7.48
N LEU A 270 3.79 2.95 8.47
CA LEU A 270 3.39 3.76 9.62
C LEU A 270 4.20 3.29 10.84
N ARG A 271 5.07 4.14 11.38
CA ARG A 271 5.95 3.77 12.49
C ARG A 271 6.07 4.83 13.57
N TRP A 272 6.54 4.42 14.74
CA TRP A 272 7.06 5.34 15.74
C TRP A 272 8.52 5.68 15.46
N GLU A 273 8.89 6.92 15.74
CA GLU A 273 10.27 7.42 15.70
C GLU A 273 10.48 8.49 16.76
N ASP A 274 11.67 8.51 17.37
CA ASP A 274 12.12 9.63 18.20
C ASP A 274 12.85 10.66 17.32
N ARG A 275 12.30 11.88 17.26
CA ARG A 275 12.67 12.90 16.27
C ARG A 275 13.07 14.21 16.93
N VAL A 276 14.11 14.84 16.40
CA VAL A 276 14.57 16.17 16.84
C VAL A 276 14.01 17.27 15.92
N PRO A 277 13.64 18.45 16.43
CA PRO A 277 13.23 19.59 15.59
C PRO A 277 14.34 19.99 14.61
N SER A 278 13.98 20.23 13.35
CA SER A 278 14.91 20.60 12.28
C SER A 278 14.24 21.55 11.29
N SER A 279 14.76 22.77 11.18
CA SER A 279 14.29 23.79 10.22
C SER A 279 14.54 23.41 8.75
N ASN A 280 15.46 22.48 8.51
CA ASN A 280 15.89 22.06 7.18
C ASN A 280 15.09 20.83 6.68
N SER A 281 14.24 20.25 7.54
CA SER A 281 13.35 19.15 7.17
C SER A 281 12.01 19.68 6.65
N ALA A 282 11.49 19.07 5.59
CA ALA A 282 10.15 19.36 5.07
C ALA A 282 9.03 19.06 6.08
N THR A 283 9.28 18.18 7.06
CA THR A 283 8.34 17.86 8.16
C THR A 283 8.59 18.67 9.44
N GLY A 284 9.60 19.55 9.46
CA GLY A 284 9.99 20.34 10.64
C GLY A 284 10.72 19.55 11.73
N SER A 285 10.91 18.24 11.55
CA SER A 285 11.69 17.37 12.42
C SER A 285 12.50 16.35 11.60
N ALA A 286 13.53 15.76 12.19
CA ALA A 286 14.33 14.71 11.58
C ALA A 286 14.50 13.53 12.53
N ALA A 287 14.52 12.31 11.99
CA ALA A 287 14.85 11.11 12.75
C ALA A 287 16.28 11.21 13.33
N LEU A 288 16.47 10.70 14.56
CA LEU A 288 17.69 10.90 15.33
C LEU A 288 18.96 10.42 14.62
N ALA A 289 18.92 9.26 13.95
CA ALA A 289 20.10 8.69 13.30
C ALA A 289 20.52 9.43 12.02
N PRO A 290 19.63 9.73 11.05
CA PRO A 290 19.96 10.64 9.95
C PRO A 290 20.47 12.00 10.42
N ALA A 291 19.89 12.58 11.48
CA ALA A 291 20.35 13.84 12.04
C ALA A 291 21.77 13.73 12.64
N ALA A 292 22.07 12.66 13.37
CA ALA A 292 23.41 12.39 13.91
C ALA A 292 24.45 12.10 12.81
N ALA A 293 24.05 11.48 11.70
CA ALA A 293 24.90 11.24 10.53
C ALA A 293 25.21 12.55 9.78
N ALA A 294 24.21 13.41 9.57
CA ALA A 294 24.39 14.71 8.91
C ALA A 294 25.40 15.61 9.66
N VAL A 295 25.35 15.63 11.00
CA VAL A 295 26.31 16.37 11.84
C VAL A 295 27.76 15.86 11.69
N LYS A 296 27.96 14.59 11.31
CA LYS A 296 29.31 14.06 10.99
C LYS A 296 29.78 14.42 9.57
N GLY A 297 28.87 14.66 8.63
CA GLY A 297 29.20 14.98 7.23
C GLY A 297 29.78 16.39 7.04
N ASP A 298 29.23 17.37 7.78
CA ASP A 298 29.61 18.79 7.66
C ASP A 298 31.03 19.12 8.17
N ALA A 299 31.72 18.17 8.78
CA ALA A 299 33.08 18.34 9.32
C ALA A 299 34.21 18.16 8.28
N SER A 300 33.90 18.11 6.97
CA SER A 300 34.85 17.67 5.92
C SER A 300 34.97 18.57 4.68
N SER A 301 34.70 19.89 4.80
CA SER A 301 35.07 20.86 3.75
C SER A 301 35.66 22.16 4.34
N ASP A 302 36.70 22.68 3.67
CA ASP A 302 37.70 23.57 4.29
C ASP A 302 37.36 25.07 4.37
N ALA A 303 37.73 25.64 5.53
CA ALA A 303 38.28 26.98 5.78
C ALA A 303 37.65 28.27 5.18
N LEU A 304 37.06 29.08 6.06
CA LEU A 304 37.50 30.48 6.27
C LEU A 304 37.17 30.97 7.70
N GLU A 305 38.07 31.73 8.33
CA GLU A 305 37.91 32.25 9.69
C GLU A 305 36.83 33.35 9.82
N THR A 306 36.03 33.31 10.90
CA THR A 306 35.91 34.42 11.88
C THR A 306 35.24 33.92 13.17
N SER A 307 35.68 34.44 14.32
CA SER A 307 35.41 33.95 15.68
C SER A 307 33.98 34.14 16.21
N VAL A 308 33.34 33.05 16.65
CA VAL A 308 32.74 32.91 18.00
C VAL A 308 33.07 31.51 18.51
N GLN A 309 33.38 31.37 19.80
CA GLN A 309 33.74 30.07 20.41
C GLN A 309 32.50 29.20 20.62
N ASP A 310 32.46 28.04 19.97
CA ASP A 310 31.85 26.83 20.54
C ASP A 310 32.56 25.59 19.98
N THR A 311 33.36 24.93 20.81
CA THR A 311 34.17 23.75 20.40
C THR A 311 33.29 22.51 20.31
N PRO A 312 33.32 21.72 19.20
CA PRO A 312 32.58 20.48 19.10
C PRO A 312 33.25 19.38 19.94
N THR A 313 32.91 19.35 21.23
CA THR A 313 33.26 18.24 22.14
C THR A 313 32.38 17.03 21.87
N GLU A 314 32.88 15.83 22.21
CA GLU A 314 32.27 14.50 21.98
C GLU A 314 30.92 14.24 22.71
N GLY A 315 30.25 15.29 23.22
CA GLY A 315 29.00 15.23 23.99
C GLY A 315 27.76 15.71 23.23
N SER A 316 27.73 15.64 21.89
CA SER A 316 26.59 16.10 21.07
C SER A 316 25.42 15.10 21.01
N ILE A 317 25.70 13.78 21.06
CA ILE A 317 24.67 12.73 20.92
C ILE A 317 23.70 12.69 22.12
N PRO A 318 24.15 12.73 23.40
CA PRO A 318 23.22 12.75 24.54
C PRO A 318 22.31 13.98 24.53
N LYS A 319 22.85 15.15 24.16
CA LYS A 319 22.09 16.41 24.05
C LYS A 319 21.04 16.42 22.93
N LEU A 320 21.13 15.50 21.96
CA LEU A 320 20.13 15.31 20.92
C LEU A 320 19.01 14.36 21.39
N GLN A 321 19.34 13.33 22.15
CA GLN A 321 18.35 12.44 22.78
C GLN A 321 17.44 13.19 23.76
N ASP A 322 18.00 14.08 24.60
CA ASP A 322 17.23 14.94 25.51
C ASP A 322 16.22 15.88 24.82
N ARG A 323 16.33 16.06 23.49
CA ARG A 323 15.47 16.90 22.66
C ARG A 323 14.58 16.11 21.71
N ALA A 324 14.70 14.79 21.69
CA ALA A 324 13.91 13.95 20.82
C ALA A 324 12.47 13.86 21.35
N VAL A 325 11.50 14.07 20.46
CA VAL A 325 10.07 13.91 20.74
C VAL A 325 9.59 12.71 19.96
N ARG A 326 8.86 11.82 20.62
CA ARG A 326 8.25 10.67 19.95
C ARG A 326 7.16 11.14 19.00
N GLN A 327 7.28 10.75 17.74
CA GLN A 327 6.35 11.10 16.68
C GLN A 327 5.89 9.85 15.92
N ARG A 328 4.64 9.91 15.47
CA ARG A 328 4.05 8.91 14.59
C ARG A 328 4.28 9.36 13.15
N VAL A 329 4.96 8.56 12.35
CA VAL A 329 5.43 8.95 11.01
C VAL A 329 4.89 7.95 9.98
N LEU A 330 4.32 8.49 8.91
CA LEU A 330 3.86 7.77 7.74
C LEU A 330 4.82 8.05 6.58
N TYR A 331 5.48 7.02 6.10
CA TYR A 331 6.25 7.04 4.86
C TYR A 331 5.41 6.41 3.75
N THR A 332 5.52 6.95 2.53
CA THR A 332 4.86 6.39 1.35
C THR A 332 5.86 6.17 0.22
N ALA A 333 5.57 5.20 -0.65
CA ALA A 333 6.28 4.95 -1.90
C ALA A 333 5.26 4.58 -2.98
N ASN A 334 5.38 5.13 -4.18
CA ASN A 334 4.49 4.83 -5.30
C ASN A 334 5.25 4.61 -6.62
N VAL A 335 4.90 3.54 -7.35
CA VAL A 335 5.13 3.39 -8.79
C VAL A 335 3.82 3.02 -9.48
N GLY A 336 3.60 3.54 -10.68
CA GLY A 336 2.32 3.44 -11.38
C GLY A 336 1.28 4.42 -10.84
N ASP A 337 0.01 4.09 -11.00
CA ASP A 337 -1.15 4.97 -10.82
C ASP A 337 -2.19 4.47 -9.82
N ALA A 338 -1.88 3.41 -9.07
CA ALA A 338 -2.41 3.26 -7.72
C ALA A 338 -2.05 4.50 -6.87
N ARG A 339 -2.90 4.83 -5.89
CA ARG A 339 -2.82 6.10 -5.16
C ARG A 339 -3.10 5.93 -3.67
N ILE A 340 -2.39 6.72 -2.87
CA ILE A 340 -2.56 6.88 -1.43
C ILE A 340 -3.02 8.29 -1.07
N VAL A 341 -4.05 8.37 -0.22
CA VAL A 341 -4.69 9.60 0.26
C VAL A 341 -4.82 9.54 1.79
N LEU A 342 -4.37 10.59 2.48
CA LEU A 342 -4.59 10.82 3.90
C LEU A 342 -5.79 11.75 4.10
N CYS A 343 -6.69 11.42 5.02
CA CYS A 343 -7.73 12.33 5.48
C CYS A 343 -7.21 13.18 6.66
N ARG A 344 -7.06 14.49 6.43
CA ARG A 344 -6.67 15.49 7.44
C ARG A 344 -7.80 16.52 7.62
N ASN A 345 -8.43 16.56 8.79
CA ASN A 345 -9.60 17.40 9.09
C ASN A 345 -10.76 17.24 8.08
N GLY A 346 -10.96 16.05 7.53
CA GLY A 346 -11.93 15.78 6.47
C GLY A 346 -11.54 16.29 5.09
N LYS A 347 -10.28 16.68 4.89
CA LYS A 347 -9.73 17.03 3.58
C LYS A 347 -8.78 15.94 3.09
N ALA A 348 -8.94 15.61 1.82
CA ALA A 348 -8.03 14.70 1.14
C ALA A 348 -6.68 15.38 0.92
N LEU A 349 -5.63 14.75 1.44
CA LEU A 349 -4.24 15.06 1.15
C LEU A 349 -3.65 13.86 0.40
N ARG A 350 -3.44 14.02 -0.91
CA ARG A 350 -2.78 12.99 -1.72
C ARG A 350 -1.30 12.88 -1.31
N LEU A 351 -0.83 11.67 -1.03
CA LEU A 351 0.55 11.36 -0.60
C LEU A 351 1.36 10.61 -1.68
N SER A 352 0.87 10.63 -2.92
CA SER A 352 1.45 9.97 -4.08
C SER A 352 1.23 10.80 -5.34
N TYR A 353 1.92 10.40 -6.40
CA TYR A 353 1.87 10.99 -7.72
C TYR A 353 1.61 9.86 -8.72
N ASP A 354 0.60 10.03 -9.58
CA ASP A 354 0.14 8.99 -10.49
C ASP A 354 1.05 8.96 -11.73
N HIS A 355 1.76 7.86 -11.96
CA HIS A 355 2.71 7.72 -13.07
C HIS A 355 2.00 7.22 -14.34
N LYS A 356 1.19 8.08 -14.97
CA LYS A 356 0.51 7.81 -16.25
C LYS A 356 1.19 8.55 -17.41
N GLY A 357 1.06 8.04 -18.64
CA GLY A 357 1.62 8.69 -19.84
C GLY A 357 1.02 10.08 -20.17
N SER A 358 -0.10 10.46 -19.54
CA SER A 358 -0.68 11.81 -19.61
C SER A 358 0.07 12.86 -18.77
N ASP A 359 1.00 12.45 -17.91
CA ASP A 359 1.79 13.38 -17.09
C ASP A 359 2.94 14.01 -17.90
N GLU A 360 3.16 15.31 -17.69
CA GLU A 360 4.11 16.09 -18.49
C GLU A 360 5.57 15.83 -18.10
N ASN A 361 5.86 15.47 -16.84
CA ASN A 361 7.23 15.18 -16.38
C ASN A 361 7.63 13.76 -16.76
N GLU A 362 6.73 12.80 -16.59
CA GLU A 362 6.92 11.42 -17.00
C GLU A 362 7.02 11.31 -18.53
N GLY A 363 6.18 12.04 -19.28
CA GLY A 363 6.30 12.14 -20.73
C GLY A 363 7.66 12.67 -21.18
N LYS A 364 8.17 13.74 -20.56
CA LYS A 364 9.54 14.27 -20.81
C LYS A 364 10.61 13.23 -20.48
N ARG A 365 10.48 12.49 -19.37
CA ARG A 365 11.43 11.42 -19.00
C ARG A 365 11.48 10.32 -20.06
N ILE A 366 10.30 9.84 -20.49
CA ILE A 366 10.17 8.80 -21.53
C ILE A 366 10.79 9.26 -22.85
N THR A 367 10.51 10.50 -23.29
CA THR A 367 11.11 11.06 -24.51
C THR A 367 12.63 11.24 -24.41
N ASN A 368 13.15 11.67 -23.25
CA ASN A 368 14.59 11.79 -23.04
C ASN A 368 15.32 10.43 -23.03
N ALA A 369 14.62 9.35 -22.65
CA ALA A 369 15.09 7.97 -22.76
C ALA A 369 14.92 7.35 -24.17
N GLY A 370 14.44 8.13 -25.15
CA GLY A 370 14.22 7.66 -26.54
C GLY A 370 12.88 6.97 -26.79
N GLY A 371 12.01 6.90 -25.78
CA GLY A 371 10.65 6.37 -25.91
C GLY A 371 9.64 7.42 -26.42
N LEU A 372 8.42 6.96 -26.70
CA LEU A 372 7.31 7.78 -27.18
C LEU A 372 6.09 7.59 -26.29
N ILE A 373 5.27 8.62 -26.13
CA ILE A 373 3.90 8.48 -25.59
C ILE A 373 2.92 8.54 -26.75
N LEU A 374 2.13 7.47 -26.93
CA LEU A 374 1.08 7.37 -27.94
C LEU A 374 -0.22 6.98 -27.25
N ASN A 375 -1.28 7.79 -27.39
CA ASN A 375 -2.56 7.58 -26.71
C ASN A 375 -2.42 7.35 -25.18
N ASN A 376 -1.61 8.17 -24.52
CA ASN A 376 -1.23 8.07 -23.10
C ASN A 376 -0.50 6.76 -22.71
N ARG A 377 0.04 5.99 -23.68
CA ARG A 377 0.78 4.75 -23.44
C ARG A 377 2.25 4.86 -23.87
N VAL A 378 3.16 4.31 -23.06
CA VAL A 378 4.58 4.16 -23.38
C VAL A 378 4.74 3.24 -24.60
N ASN A 379 5.33 3.76 -25.66
CA ASN A 379 5.44 3.17 -26.99
C ASN A 379 4.10 2.64 -27.55
N GLY A 380 2.96 3.17 -27.09
CA GLY A 380 1.62 2.68 -27.43
C GLY A 380 1.17 1.41 -26.69
N VAL A 381 2.03 0.83 -25.84
CA VAL A 381 1.79 -0.45 -25.14
C VAL A 381 1.25 -0.23 -23.72
N LEU A 382 2.08 0.29 -22.81
CA LEU A 382 1.79 0.32 -21.37
C LEU A 382 1.20 1.67 -20.93
N ALA A 383 0.11 1.66 -20.14
CA ALA A 383 -0.57 2.89 -19.71
C ALA A 383 0.16 3.65 -18.57
N VAL A 384 0.92 2.92 -17.77
CA VAL A 384 1.77 3.47 -16.71
C VAL A 384 3.18 3.74 -17.21
N THR A 385 3.83 4.76 -16.64
CA THR A 385 5.22 5.13 -16.92
C THR A 385 6.19 4.61 -15.87
N ARG A 386 5.71 4.06 -14.74
CA ARG A 386 6.51 3.36 -13.72
C ARG A 386 5.80 2.10 -13.27
N ALA A 387 6.55 1.02 -13.08
CA ALA A 387 6.05 -0.27 -12.65
C ALA A 387 7.20 -1.16 -12.17
N LEU A 388 6.88 -2.16 -11.35
CA LEU A 388 7.77 -3.26 -11.01
C LEU A 388 7.57 -4.40 -12.02
N GLY A 389 8.66 -5.02 -12.49
CA GLY A 389 8.60 -5.95 -13.61
C GLY A 389 8.65 -5.22 -14.95
N ASP A 390 7.82 -5.61 -15.93
CA ASP A 390 7.85 -5.06 -17.31
C ASP A 390 9.26 -5.06 -17.94
N THR A 391 10.01 -6.16 -17.78
CA THR A 391 11.41 -6.27 -18.20
C THR A 391 11.63 -5.88 -19.67
N TYR A 392 10.66 -6.15 -20.55
CA TYR A 392 10.68 -5.80 -21.97
C TYR A 392 10.60 -4.27 -22.26
N LEU A 393 10.29 -3.44 -21.26
CA LEU A 393 10.24 -1.97 -21.33
C LEU A 393 11.11 -1.29 -20.25
N LYS A 394 12.01 -2.00 -19.56
CA LYS A 394 12.72 -1.52 -18.36
C LYS A 394 13.51 -0.22 -18.57
N ASP A 395 14.06 0.00 -19.77
CA ASP A 395 14.76 1.24 -20.18
C ASP A 395 13.87 2.49 -20.15
N LEU A 396 12.54 2.31 -20.22
CA LEU A 396 11.54 3.38 -20.25
C LEU A 396 10.68 3.38 -18.98
N VAL A 397 10.25 2.20 -18.53
CA VAL A 397 9.32 1.98 -17.41
C VAL A 397 10.12 1.60 -16.17
N THR A 398 10.44 2.59 -15.34
CA THR A 398 11.31 2.39 -14.17
C THR A 398 10.54 1.96 -12.92
N GLY A 399 11.16 1.14 -12.07
CA GLY A 399 10.69 0.83 -10.71
C GLY A 399 11.05 1.85 -9.63
N HIS A 400 11.69 2.99 -9.96
CA HIS A 400 12.02 4.03 -8.96
C HIS A 400 10.75 4.72 -8.41
N PRO A 401 10.45 4.61 -7.10
CA PRO A 401 9.25 5.17 -6.51
C PRO A 401 9.31 6.69 -6.34
N TYR A 402 8.14 7.32 -6.38
CA TYR A 402 7.94 8.62 -5.73
C TYR A 402 7.68 8.37 -4.24
N THR A 403 8.51 8.93 -3.36
CA THR A 403 8.44 8.71 -1.91
C THR A 403 8.05 9.99 -1.14
N THR A 404 7.33 9.84 -0.03
CA THR A 404 7.02 10.95 0.88
C THR A 404 7.21 10.57 2.35
N GLU A 405 7.35 11.60 3.19
CA GLU A 405 7.38 11.51 4.65
C GLU A 405 6.31 12.46 5.22
N THR A 406 5.44 11.95 6.09
CA THR A 406 4.38 12.73 6.74
C THR A 406 4.32 12.41 8.23
N VAL A 407 4.53 13.42 9.08
CA VAL A 407 4.23 13.30 10.52
C VAL A 407 2.72 13.33 10.72
N ILE A 408 2.21 12.31 11.42
CA ILE A 408 0.79 12.15 11.75
C ILE A 408 0.42 13.10 12.88
N GLN A 409 -0.65 13.88 12.64
CA GLN A 409 -1.23 14.84 13.57
C GLN A 409 -2.44 14.21 14.24
N PRO A 410 -2.37 13.71 15.49
CA PRO A 410 -3.47 12.93 16.08
C PRO A 410 -4.73 13.74 16.38
N ASP A 411 -4.68 15.08 16.29
CA ASP A 411 -5.85 15.96 16.37
C ASP A 411 -6.56 16.18 15.03
N ALA A 412 -5.95 15.78 13.91
CA ALA A 412 -6.39 16.13 12.56
C ALA A 412 -6.43 14.95 11.59
N ASP A 413 -5.54 13.97 11.71
CA ASP A 413 -5.44 12.82 10.80
C ASP A 413 -6.38 11.70 11.25
N GLU A 414 -7.29 11.31 10.36
CA GLU A 414 -8.42 10.42 10.69
C GLU A 414 -8.24 9.00 10.13
N PHE A 415 -7.79 8.89 8.87
CA PHE A 415 -7.59 7.62 8.17
C PHE A 415 -6.78 7.79 6.89
N ILE A 416 -6.26 6.69 6.37
CA ILE A 416 -5.52 6.59 5.11
C ILE A 416 -6.30 5.66 4.16
N ILE A 417 -6.35 5.99 2.87
CA ILE A 417 -6.88 5.15 1.79
C ILE A 417 -5.72 4.79 0.86
N LEU A 418 -5.55 3.51 0.54
CA LEU A 418 -4.79 3.03 -0.62
C LEU A 418 -5.80 2.36 -1.56
N ALA A 419 -5.70 2.58 -2.87
CA ALA A 419 -6.44 1.80 -3.86
C ALA A 419 -5.76 1.79 -5.23
N CYS A 420 -6.13 0.82 -6.07
CA CYS A 420 -5.80 0.77 -7.50
C CYS A 420 -6.63 1.79 -8.31
N ASP A 421 -6.29 1.96 -9.60
CA ASP A 421 -6.94 2.97 -10.44
C ASP A 421 -8.43 2.66 -10.72
N GLY A 422 -8.85 1.39 -10.61
CA GLY A 422 -10.25 0.97 -10.66
C GLY A 422 -11.18 1.67 -9.65
N LEU A 423 -10.65 2.22 -8.55
CA LEU A 423 -11.38 3.21 -7.72
C LEU A 423 -11.18 4.65 -8.25
N TRP A 424 -9.93 5.05 -8.48
CA TRP A 424 -9.53 6.43 -8.67
C TRP A 424 -9.88 7.05 -10.03
N ASP A 425 -10.12 6.25 -11.06
CA ASP A 425 -10.59 6.70 -12.37
C ASP A 425 -12.07 7.13 -12.35
N VAL A 426 -12.84 6.69 -11.34
CA VAL A 426 -14.27 7.02 -11.18
C VAL A 426 -14.62 7.77 -9.88
N CYS A 427 -13.67 7.91 -8.95
CA CYS A 427 -13.87 8.52 -7.63
C CYS A 427 -12.74 9.51 -7.33
N SER A 428 -13.06 10.77 -7.03
CA SER A 428 -12.04 11.77 -6.67
C SER A 428 -11.55 11.61 -5.22
N ASP A 429 -10.33 12.05 -4.93
CA ASP A 429 -9.71 11.92 -3.59
C ASP A 429 -10.61 12.45 -2.46
N GLN A 430 -11.23 13.63 -2.67
CA GLN A 430 -12.11 14.26 -1.69
C GLN A 430 -13.48 13.55 -1.59
N GLU A 431 -14.01 13.07 -2.71
CA GLU A 431 -15.26 12.28 -2.73
C GLU A 431 -15.08 10.97 -1.96
N ALA A 432 -13.96 10.27 -2.15
CA ALA A 432 -13.60 9.08 -1.38
C ALA A 432 -13.53 9.39 0.12
N VAL A 433 -12.84 10.47 0.52
CA VAL A 433 -12.78 10.92 1.92
C VAL A 433 -14.17 11.22 2.49
N ASP A 434 -14.99 12.00 1.78
CA ASP A 434 -16.31 12.43 2.26
C ASP A 434 -17.30 11.25 2.39
N LEU A 435 -17.23 10.28 1.48
CA LEU A 435 -18.05 9.05 1.52
C LEU A 435 -17.82 8.23 2.78
N ILE A 436 -16.55 8.03 3.17
CA ILE A 436 -16.23 7.16 4.30
C ILE A 436 -16.01 7.87 5.62
N ARG A 437 -15.85 9.21 5.67
CA ARG A 437 -15.33 9.92 6.85
C ARG A 437 -15.93 9.46 8.18
N ASN A 438 -17.27 9.37 8.24
CA ASN A 438 -18.04 9.03 9.44
C ASN A 438 -18.11 7.51 9.75
N VAL A 439 -17.61 6.64 8.87
CA VAL A 439 -17.67 5.18 8.97
C VAL A 439 -16.49 4.66 9.79
N GLN A 440 -16.72 4.33 11.06
CA GLN A 440 -15.64 3.95 11.99
C GLN A 440 -15.00 2.59 11.67
N ASP A 441 -15.78 1.64 11.13
CA ASP A 441 -15.27 0.33 10.76
C ASP A 441 -14.51 0.39 9.42
N ALA A 442 -13.23 0.01 9.44
CA ALA A 442 -12.35 0.10 8.29
C ALA A 442 -12.77 -0.82 7.14
N GLN A 443 -13.36 -1.99 7.45
CA GLN A 443 -13.83 -2.94 6.45
C GLN A 443 -15.11 -2.46 5.75
N GLN A 444 -16.04 -1.87 6.51
CA GLN A 444 -17.21 -1.22 5.96
C GLN A 444 -16.83 0.00 5.10
N ALA A 445 -15.83 0.77 5.54
CA ALA A 445 -15.32 1.91 4.79
C ALA A 445 -14.72 1.50 3.43
N SER A 446 -13.83 0.50 3.38
CA SER A 446 -13.26 0.02 2.11
C SER A 446 -14.36 -0.54 1.18
N LYS A 447 -15.35 -1.25 1.73
CA LYS A 447 -16.47 -1.77 0.95
C LYS A 447 -17.32 -0.67 0.32
N ILE A 448 -17.59 0.42 1.05
CA ILE A 448 -18.36 1.56 0.53
C ILE A 448 -17.67 2.19 -0.70
N LEU A 449 -16.34 2.26 -0.70
CA LEU A 449 -15.58 2.80 -1.84
C LEU A 449 -15.64 1.89 -3.07
N VAL A 450 -15.49 0.57 -2.89
CA VAL A 450 -15.62 -0.41 -3.97
C VAL A 450 -17.05 -0.45 -4.53
N ASP A 451 -18.07 -0.48 -3.66
CA ASP A 451 -19.48 -0.42 -4.06
C ASP A 451 -19.79 0.88 -4.84
N HIS A 452 -19.22 2.01 -4.43
CA HIS A 452 -19.37 3.30 -5.10
C HIS A 452 -18.74 3.31 -6.50
N ALA A 453 -17.51 2.79 -6.64
CA ALA A 453 -16.83 2.71 -7.93
C ALA A 453 -17.56 1.77 -8.91
N LEU A 454 -18.04 0.62 -8.44
CA LEU A 454 -18.90 -0.28 -9.21
C LEU A 454 -20.22 0.38 -9.64
N ALA A 455 -20.83 1.19 -8.76
CA ALA A 455 -22.04 1.96 -9.07
C ALA A 455 -21.79 3.10 -10.09
N ARG A 456 -20.54 3.56 -10.24
CA ARG A 456 -20.11 4.53 -11.27
C ARG A 456 -19.50 3.88 -12.51
N PHE A 457 -19.76 2.58 -12.72
CA PHE A 457 -19.34 1.84 -13.91
C PHE A 457 -17.82 1.76 -14.09
N SER A 458 -17.05 1.66 -12.99
CA SER A 458 -15.66 1.19 -13.08
C SER A 458 -15.61 -0.11 -13.89
N THR A 459 -14.64 -0.20 -14.80
CA THR A 459 -14.42 -1.35 -15.69
C THR A 459 -13.22 -2.20 -15.28
N ASP A 460 -12.49 -1.81 -14.25
CA ASP A 460 -11.27 -2.48 -13.83
C ASP A 460 -11.50 -3.46 -12.67
N ASN A 461 -10.45 -4.17 -12.28
CA ASN A 461 -10.35 -4.78 -10.96
C ASN A 461 -10.38 -3.67 -9.91
N LEU A 462 -10.90 -3.97 -8.71
CA LEU A 462 -10.95 -3.01 -7.63
C LEU A 462 -10.32 -3.61 -6.39
N SER A 463 -9.36 -2.91 -5.81
CA SER A 463 -8.76 -3.17 -4.51
C SER A 463 -8.69 -1.87 -3.73
N CYS A 464 -9.31 -1.84 -2.56
CA CYS A 464 -9.29 -0.68 -1.67
C CYS A 464 -8.94 -1.12 -0.25
N MET A 465 -7.91 -0.51 0.32
CA MET A 465 -7.50 -0.64 1.71
C MET A 465 -7.74 0.67 2.45
N VAL A 466 -8.39 0.59 3.61
CA VAL A 466 -8.60 1.72 4.51
C VAL A 466 -7.91 1.43 5.84
N ILE A 467 -7.10 2.36 6.31
CA ILE A 467 -6.43 2.31 7.62
C ILE A 467 -7.02 3.40 8.50
N ARG A 468 -7.85 3.02 9.47
CA ARG A 468 -8.42 3.91 10.49
C ARG A 468 -7.40 4.14 11.59
N LEU A 469 -7.15 5.40 11.97
CA LEU A 469 -6.24 5.76 13.04
C LEU A 469 -7.00 5.90 14.38
N ASP A 470 -6.42 5.39 15.46
CA ASP A 470 -6.86 5.65 16.84
C ASP A 470 -6.12 6.87 17.39
N SER A 471 -6.68 8.04 17.12
CA SER A 471 -6.18 9.33 17.61
C SER A 471 -5.95 9.37 19.12
N ASN A 472 -6.76 8.64 19.91
CA ASN A 472 -6.62 8.62 21.37
C ASN A 472 -5.39 7.81 21.76
N ARG A 473 -5.18 6.63 21.15
CA ARG A 473 -3.98 5.83 21.38
C ARG A 473 -2.70 6.60 21.04
N VAL A 474 -2.68 7.28 19.88
CA VAL A 474 -1.51 8.07 19.46
C VAL A 474 -1.24 9.20 20.47
N LYS A 475 -2.28 9.90 20.96
CA LYS A 475 -2.15 10.92 22.01
C LYS A 475 -1.65 10.35 23.33
N ASP A 476 -2.14 9.20 23.75
CA ASP A 476 -1.77 8.59 25.03
C ASP A 476 -0.31 8.10 25.02
N VAL A 477 0.21 7.64 23.87
CA VAL A 477 1.65 7.36 23.69
C VAL A 477 2.47 8.66 23.69
N VAL A 478 2.11 9.66 22.88
CA VAL A 478 2.85 10.94 22.79
C VAL A 478 2.86 11.72 24.11
N SER A 479 1.83 11.54 24.96
CA SER A 479 1.75 12.13 26.30
C SER A 479 2.25 11.23 27.43
N ASN A 480 2.91 10.10 27.12
CA ASN A 480 3.48 9.15 28.08
C ASN A 480 2.49 8.63 29.14
N LYS A 481 1.20 8.47 28.77
CA LYS A 481 0.17 7.87 29.65
C LYS A 481 0.11 6.35 29.57
N VAL A 482 0.60 5.78 28.48
CA VAL A 482 0.79 4.34 28.27
C VAL A 482 2.25 4.09 27.90
N ASP A 483 2.74 2.90 28.20
CA ASP A 483 4.12 2.53 27.91
C ASP A 483 4.44 2.71 26.41
N PRO A 484 5.57 3.36 26.07
CA PRO A 484 5.99 3.51 24.70
C PRO A 484 6.29 2.15 24.04
N ILE A 485 6.10 2.08 22.73
CA ILE A 485 6.32 0.89 21.91
C ILE A 485 6.75 1.27 20.49
N GLY A 486 7.58 0.44 19.86
CA GLY A 486 7.98 0.58 18.46
C GLY A 486 9.20 1.49 18.22
N VAL A 487 9.91 1.89 19.28
CA VAL A 487 11.26 2.49 19.22
C VAL A 487 12.16 1.82 20.28
N ASP A 488 13.42 2.24 20.32
CA ASP A 488 14.53 1.50 20.91
C ASP A 488 14.69 1.82 22.39
N GLY A 489 14.91 0.80 23.22
CA GLY A 489 14.97 0.96 24.67
C GLY A 489 13.59 1.11 25.34
N ASP A 490 12.49 1.02 24.58
CA ASP A 490 11.14 0.96 25.14
C ASP A 490 10.99 -0.25 26.09
N PRO A 491 10.27 -0.13 27.23
CA PRO A 491 10.11 -1.24 28.19
C PRO A 491 9.45 -2.50 27.61
N SER A 492 8.69 -2.34 26.51
CA SER A 492 8.09 -3.44 25.76
C SER A 492 9.07 -4.17 24.84
N ALA A 493 10.17 -3.53 24.44
CA ALA A 493 11.20 -4.07 23.57
C ALA A 493 12.20 -4.94 24.38
N ASN A 494 11.69 -5.89 25.17
CA ASN A 494 12.50 -6.77 26.02
C ASN A 494 13.47 -7.65 25.22
N LEU A 495 14.67 -7.12 24.99
CA LEU A 495 15.98 -7.77 25.03
C LEU A 495 16.07 -9.15 24.33
N ASN A 496 16.47 -9.11 23.06
CA ASN A 496 17.24 -10.15 22.37
C ASN A 496 16.60 -11.53 22.13
N ARG A 497 15.26 -11.68 22.00
CA ARG A 497 14.67 -13.01 21.67
C ARG A 497 13.37 -13.07 20.83
N GLY A 498 12.79 -11.95 20.43
CA GLY A 498 11.59 -11.96 19.56
C GLY A 498 11.93 -12.01 18.08
N VAL A 499 11.07 -12.66 17.28
CA VAL A 499 11.14 -12.71 15.81
C VAL A 499 10.26 -11.57 15.23
N SER A 500 10.49 -11.09 14.00
CA SER A 500 9.55 -10.14 13.37
C SER A 500 8.21 -10.83 13.06
N GLU A 501 7.12 -10.06 12.89
CA GLU A 501 5.84 -10.67 12.49
C GLU A 501 5.94 -11.34 11.10
N ALA A 502 6.66 -10.71 10.16
CA ALA A 502 6.88 -11.26 8.82
C ALA A 502 7.73 -12.54 8.87
N ASP A 503 8.87 -12.50 9.59
CA ASP A 503 9.74 -13.66 9.77
C ASP A 503 8.97 -14.83 10.44
N LYS A 504 8.12 -14.54 11.43
CA LYS A 504 7.26 -15.55 12.09
C LYS A 504 6.26 -16.20 11.13
N ILE A 505 5.66 -15.42 10.22
CA ILE A 505 4.72 -15.94 9.22
C ILE A 505 5.46 -16.85 8.22
N VAL A 506 6.64 -16.43 7.74
CA VAL A 506 7.49 -17.20 6.83
C VAL A 506 8.00 -18.50 7.47
N GLU A 507 8.39 -18.47 8.76
CA GLU A 507 8.73 -19.69 9.52
C GLU A 507 7.52 -20.64 9.63
N GLY A 508 6.31 -20.12 9.82
CA GLY A 508 5.08 -20.89 9.80
C GLY A 508 4.88 -21.64 8.48
N ALA A 509 5.07 -20.94 7.35
CA ALA A 509 5.02 -21.53 6.02
C ALA A 509 6.12 -22.60 5.82
N ARG A 510 7.38 -22.30 6.19
CA ARG A 510 8.51 -23.25 6.11
C ARG A 510 8.22 -24.54 6.88
N ARG A 511 7.70 -24.45 8.11
CA ARG A 511 7.30 -25.62 8.91
C ARG A 511 6.17 -26.40 8.25
N SER A 512 5.19 -25.72 7.65
CA SER A 512 4.10 -26.39 6.92
C SER A 512 4.62 -27.16 5.69
N MET A 513 5.59 -26.62 4.94
CA MET A 513 6.19 -27.31 3.80
C MET A 513 7.06 -28.50 4.23
N ALA A 514 7.84 -28.36 5.30
CA ALA A 514 8.62 -29.45 5.87
C ALA A 514 7.72 -30.62 6.34
N ASN A 515 6.61 -30.31 7.03
CA ASN A 515 5.61 -31.30 7.45
C ASN A 515 4.89 -31.98 6.27
N ALA A 516 4.81 -31.31 5.11
CA ALA A 516 4.24 -31.86 3.88
C ALA A 516 5.26 -32.68 3.05
N GLY A 517 6.52 -32.79 3.48
CA GLY A 517 7.59 -33.47 2.73
C GLY A 517 8.01 -32.73 1.46
N LEU A 518 7.81 -31.41 1.41
CA LEU A 518 8.11 -30.55 0.25
C LEU A 518 9.40 -29.74 0.37
N ALA A 519 10.13 -29.88 1.48
CA ALA A 519 11.35 -29.12 1.75
C ALA A 519 12.61 -29.95 1.43
N ASP A 520 13.20 -29.69 0.25
CA ASP A 520 14.53 -30.22 -0.12
C ASP A 520 15.67 -29.31 0.38
N ASN A 521 16.89 -29.87 0.41
CA ASN A 521 18.11 -29.24 0.93
C ASN A 521 18.41 -27.89 0.23
N PRO A 522 18.76 -26.79 0.94
CA PRO A 522 19.01 -25.48 0.33
C PRO A 522 20.00 -25.46 -0.86
N GLU A 523 21.05 -26.28 -0.86
CA GLU A 523 21.98 -26.39 -2.02
C GLU A 523 21.31 -26.99 -3.28
N LEU A 524 20.34 -27.90 -3.10
CA LEU A 524 19.54 -28.45 -4.20
C LEU A 524 18.50 -27.43 -4.68
N ALA A 525 18.00 -26.55 -3.81
CA ALA A 525 17.09 -25.49 -4.19
C ALA A 525 17.78 -24.47 -5.13
N GLU A 526 19.03 -24.07 -4.87
CA GLU A 526 19.75 -23.14 -5.74
C GLU A 526 19.98 -23.70 -7.15
N GLN A 527 20.39 -24.98 -7.24
CA GLN A 527 20.54 -25.69 -8.53
C GLN A 527 19.20 -25.92 -9.24
N ALA A 528 18.13 -26.23 -8.49
CA ALA A 528 16.78 -26.32 -9.05
C ALA A 528 16.26 -24.95 -9.53
N ASN A 529 16.72 -23.84 -8.96
CA ASN A 529 16.38 -22.50 -9.41
C ASN A 529 16.90 -22.24 -10.81
N GLU A 530 18.17 -22.55 -11.06
CA GLU A 530 18.79 -22.45 -12.37
C GLU A 530 18.08 -23.36 -13.39
N GLU A 531 17.84 -24.63 -13.03
CA GLU A 531 17.17 -25.59 -13.91
C GLU A 531 15.70 -25.22 -14.20
N ILE A 532 14.99 -24.60 -13.25
CA ILE A 532 13.62 -24.09 -13.44
C ILE A 532 13.63 -22.79 -14.26
N LEU A 533 14.58 -21.89 -14.06
CA LEU A 533 14.77 -20.70 -14.91
C LEU A 533 14.98 -21.13 -16.38
N GLU A 534 15.87 -22.09 -16.63
CA GLU A 534 16.11 -22.64 -17.98
C GLU A 534 14.86 -23.31 -18.57
N LYS A 535 14.15 -24.13 -17.78
CA LYS A 535 12.91 -24.81 -18.24
C LYS A 535 11.75 -23.84 -18.47
N MET A 536 11.65 -22.75 -17.72
CA MET A 536 10.64 -21.72 -17.95
C MET A 536 11.00 -20.87 -19.17
N ALA A 537 12.25 -20.40 -19.28
CA ALA A 537 12.74 -19.64 -20.44
C ALA A 537 12.65 -20.42 -21.76
N SER A 538 12.73 -21.75 -21.74
CA SER A 538 12.54 -22.59 -22.94
C SER A 538 11.08 -22.81 -23.34
N ASN A 539 10.12 -22.60 -22.44
CA ASN A 539 8.68 -22.77 -22.70
C ASN A 539 7.99 -21.52 -23.28
N ASP A 540 8.58 -20.33 -23.15
CA ASP A 540 7.99 -19.06 -23.63
C ASP A 540 7.82 -18.95 -25.17
N ASN A 541 8.34 -19.92 -25.94
CA ASN A 541 8.19 -19.99 -27.39
C ASN A 541 6.79 -20.48 -27.88
N GLN A 542 5.77 -20.58 -27.01
CA GLN A 542 4.45 -21.16 -27.38
C GLN A 542 3.18 -20.36 -27.04
N GLU A 543 3.26 -19.19 -26.39
CA GLU A 543 2.12 -18.27 -26.34
C GLU A 543 2.35 -17.04 -27.23
N PRO A 544 1.80 -17.00 -28.46
CA PRO A 544 1.75 -15.76 -29.21
C PRO A 544 0.86 -14.76 -28.47
N GLY A 545 1.41 -13.60 -28.13
CA GLY A 545 0.63 -12.45 -27.71
C GLY A 545 -0.41 -12.05 -28.76
N PRO A 546 -1.38 -11.17 -28.44
CA PRO A 546 -2.44 -10.81 -29.37
C PRO A 546 -1.86 -10.14 -30.63
N GLU A 547 -1.78 -10.91 -31.72
CA GLU A 547 -1.32 -10.41 -33.01
C GLU A 547 -2.24 -9.28 -33.49
N LEU A 548 -1.64 -8.13 -33.80
CA LEU A 548 -2.33 -7.04 -34.45
C LEU A 548 -2.64 -7.46 -35.89
N ASN A 549 -3.91 -7.84 -36.13
CA ASN A 549 -4.40 -8.19 -37.45
C ASN A 549 -4.35 -6.95 -38.37
N LEU A 550 -3.24 -6.78 -39.10
CA LEU A 550 -3.03 -5.74 -40.10
C LEU A 550 -3.68 -6.07 -41.46
N ASP A 551 -4.86 -6.70 -41.43
CA ASP A 551 -5.71 -6.91 -42.62
C ASP A 551 -6.49 -5.62 -42.95
N SER A 552 -5.73 -4.59 -43.31
CA SER A 552 -6.23 -3.35 -43.92
C SER A 552 -6.61 -3.57 -45.39
N ASN A 553 -7.54 -4.50 -45.63
CA ASN A 553 -8.07 -4.79 -46.96
C ASN A 553 -9.10 -3.72 -47.38
N HIS A 554 -8.66 -2.46 -47.40
CA HIS A 554 -9.42 -1.35 -47.96
C HIS A 554 -9.45 -1.49 -49.48
N GLN A 555 -10.50 -2.14 -49.96
CA GLN A 555 -10.84 -2.22 -51.37
C GLN A 555 -11.16 -0.82 -51.90
N LEU A 556 -10.16 -0.17 -52.50
CA LEU A 556 -10.30 1.12 -53.18
C LEU A 556 -11.37 1.00 -54.28
N PRO A 557 -12.42 1.84 -54.29
CA PRO A 557 -13.37 1.85 -55.40
C PRO A 557 -12.65 2.39 -56.65
N SER A 558 -12.66 1.59 -57.71
CA SER A 558 -12.06 1.95 -59.00
C SER A 558 -12.77 3.16 -59.59
N VAL A 559 -12.00 4.20 -59.95
CA VAL A 559 -12.53 5.37 -60.67
C VAL A 559 -12.59 5.02 -62.15
N ASP A 560 -13.77 4.60 -62.62
CA ASP A 560 -14.01 4.37 -64.04
C ASP A 560 -13.97 5.69 -64.83
N VAL A 561 -12.90 5.87 -65.60
CA VAL A 561 -12.75 6.97 -66.55
C VAL A 561 -13.59 6.66 -67.79
N LEU A 562 -14.89 6.94 -67.72
CA LEU A 562 -15.79 6.89 -68.87
C LEU A 562 -15.52 8.06 -69.83
N SER A 563 -14.77 7.76 -70.88
CA SER A 563 -14.63 8.64 -72.04
C SER A 563 -15.95 8.74 -72.82
N GLN A 564 -16.67 9.85 -72.64
CA GLN A 564 -17.78 10.23 -73.52
C GLN A 564 -17.42 11.45 -74.36
N SER A 565 -16.87 11.19 -75.55
CA SER A 565 -16.87 12.14 -76.65
C SER A 565 -18.21 12.05 -77.39
N ASN A 566 -19.10 13.02 -77.22
CA ASN A 566 -20.09 13.35 -78.26
C ASN A 566 -20.56 14.81 -78.17
N VAL A 567 -20.40 15.50 -79.29
CA VAL A 567 -20.80 16.90 -79.51
C VAL A 567 -22.26 16.94 -79.96
N PRO A 568 -23.02 17.98 -79.57
CA PRO A 568 -23.97 18.60 -80.49
C PRO A 568 -23.60 20.05 -80.80
N GLN A 569 -23.86 20.47 -82.04
CA GLN A 569 -23.58 21.82 -82.54
C GLN A 569 -24.59 22.85 -82.02
N GLU A 570 -24.15 24.10 -81.88
CA GLU A 570 -25.07 25.25 -81.85
C GLU A 570 -25.72 25.46 -83.23
N SER A 571 -27.03 25.74 -83.26
CA SER A 571 -27.62 26.53 -84.35
C SER A 571 -28.92 27.23 -83.93
N LYS A 572 -28.82 28.55 -83.74
CA LYS A 572 -29.89 29.57 -83.57
C LYS A 572 -30.67 29.61 -82.25
#